data_AF-A0A1A9PE73-F1
#
_entry.id   AF-A0A1A9PE73-F1
#
_cell.length_a   1.000
_cell.length_b   1.000
_cell.length_c   1.000
_cell.angle_alpha   90.00
_cell.angle_beta   90.00
_cell.angle_gamma   90.00
#
_symmetry.space_group_name_H-M   'P 1'
#
loop_
_entity.id
_entity.type
_entity.pdbx_description
1 polymer ?
#
loop_
_entity_poly.entity_id
_entity_poly.type
_entity_poly.pdbx_seq_one_letter_code
_entity_poly.pdbx_strand_id
1 'polypeptide(L)'
;MATLLTSGLTVPEYYKNGGVLDFELDALEVGGNSTDFENYPSLVNILSKGFELPATSMVSDPKFLAPILVYGDFWTKLHAYTYAMGGSVVYKQLPSGRYHARCEWH
;
A
#
# COMPACT_ATOMS: atom_id res chain seq x y z
N MET A 1 0.10 2.21 -11.85
CA MET A 1 1.47 2.76 -11.60
C MET A 1 1.44 3.62 -10.35
N ALA A 2 2.37 3.38 -9.41
CA ALA A 2 2.54 4.18 -8.20
C ALA A 2 3.45 5.40 -8.42
N THR A 3 3.02 6.58 -7.98
CA THR A 3 3.78 7.83 -8.04
C THR A 3 4.02 8.38 -6.63
N LEU A 4 5.27 8.52 -6.23
CA LEU A 4 5.63 9.04 -4.90
C LEU A 4 5.28 10.54 -4.81
N LEU A 5 4.58 10.92 -3.74
CA LEU A 5 4.19 12.30 -3.45
C LEU A 5 5.04 12.91 -2.32
N THR A 6 5.56 12.09 -1.40
CA THR A 6 6.39 12.57 -0.29
C THR A 6 7.71 13.16 -0.77
N SER A 7 8.01 14.37 -0.30
CA SER A 7 9.32 15.01 -0.45
C SER A 7 10.18 14.82 0.80
N GLY A 8 11.48 14.55 0.62
CA GLY A 8 12.45 14.52 1.73
C GLY A 8 12.58 13.18 2.46
N LEU A 9 11.84 12.15 2.03
CA LEU A 9 12.04 10.76 2.43
C LEU A 9 12.00 9.87 1.20
N THR A 10 13.07 9.12 0.94
CA THR A 10 13.14 8.17 -0.17
C THR A 10 12.67 6.78 0.26
N VAL A 11 12.25 5.94 -0.70
CA VAL A 11 11.89 4.54 -0.42
C VAL A 11 13.02 3.74 0.26
N PRO A 12 14.30 3.85 -0.17
CA PRO A 12 15.39 3.19 0.54
C PRO A 12 15.63 3.68 1.97
N GLU A 13 15.35 4.96 2.28
CA GLU A 13 15.43 5.49 3.65
C GLU A 13 14.26 5.02 4.49
N TYR A 14 13.06 5.00 3.91
CA TYR A 14 11.87 4.44 4.54
C TYR A 14 12.10 2.98 4.94
N TYR A 15 12.71 2.14 4.08
CA TYR A 15 13.06 0.76 4.44
C TYR A 15 14.12 0.63 5.55
N LYS A 16 14.81 1.69 5.93
CA LYS A 16 15.81 1.64 7.01
C LYS A 16 15.28 2.22 8.31
N ASN A 17 14.49 3.28 8.22
CA ASN A 17 14.18 4.15 9.34
C ASN A 17 12.68 4.29 9.61
N GLY A 18 11.82 3.68 8.80
CA GLY A 18 10.38 3.90 8.85
C GLY A 18 9.99 5.31 8.44
N GLY A 19 8.89 5.79 9.02
CA GLY A 19 8.26 7.05 8.69
C GLY A 19 7.03 6.87 7.82
N VAL A 20 6.74 7.88 7.01
CA VAL A 20 5.49 7.97 6.24
C VAL A 20 5.82 8.27 4.79
N LEU A 21 5.29 7.46 3.87
CA LEU A 21 5.29 7.73 2.44
C LEU A 21 3.86 7.81 1.91
N ASP A 22 3.59 8.85 1.14
CA ASP A 22 2.34 9.10 0.45
C ASP A 22 2.55 8.90 -1.06
N PHE A 23 1.62 8.20 -1.70
CA PHE A 23 1.64 7.86 -3.12
C PHE A 23 0.30 8.18 -3.80
N GLU A 24 0.35 8.49 -5.09
CA GLU A 24 -0.82 8.41 -5.98
C GLU A 24 -0.76 7.12 -6.81
N LEU A 25 -1.88 6.39 -6.86
CA LEU A 25 -2.00 5.06 -7.45
C LEU A 25 -3.21 4.95 -8.37
N ASP A 26 -3.17 3.99 -9.29
CA ASP A 26 -4.35 3.51 -10.00
C ASP A 26 -5.09 2.45 -9.15
N ALA A 27 -6.40 2.30 -9.37
CA ALA A 27 -7.21 1.33 -8.62
C ALA A 27 -6.69 -0.12 -8.70
N LEU A 28 -6.03 -0.49 -9.81
CA LEU A 28 -5.42 -1.82 -9.96
C LEU A 28 -4.20 -2.04 -9.05
N GLU A 29 -3.49 -0.99 -8.63
CA GLU A 29 -2.43 -1.12 -7.62
C GLU A 29 -3.02 -1.41 -6.24
N VAL A 30 -4.26 -0.99 -5.99
CA VAL A 30 -4.97 -1.22 -4.72
C VAL A 30 -5.54 -2.63 -4.67
N GLY A 31 -6.23 -3.07 -5.73
CA GLY A 31 -6.87 -4.40 -5.79
C GLY A 31 -6.05 -5.50 -6.46
N GLY A 32 -4.81 -5.21 -6.89
CA GLY A 32 -3.88 -6.13 -7.54
C GLY A 32 -4.23 -6.47 -8.99
N ASN A 33 -5.36 -7.15 -9.21
CA ASN A 33 -5.81 -7.60 -10.53
C ASN A 33 -7.27 -7.21 -10.86
N SER A 34 -7.97 -6.58 -9.91
CA SER A 34 -9.37 -6.19 -10.04
C SER A 34 -9.66 -4.91 -9.27
N THR A 35 -10.71 -4.19 -9.67
CA THR A 35 -11.27 -3.04 -8.93
C THR A 35 -12.55 -3.42 -8.18
N ASP A 36 -12.85 -4.72 -8.02
CA ASP A 36 -14.08 -5.20 -7.36
C ASP A 36 -14.23 -4.68 -5.92
N PHE A 37 -13.11 -4.38 -5.25
CA PHE A 37 -13.11 -3.84 -3.89
C PHE A 37 -13.92 -2.54 -3.78
N GLU A 38 -14.03 -1.76 -4.86
CA GLU A 38 -14.83 -0.53 -4.91
C GLU A 38 -16.32 -0.79 -4.67
N ASN A 39 -16.78 -2.00 -4.97
CA ASN A 39 -18.18 -2.42 -4.83
C ASN A 39 -18.44 -3.21 -3.55
N TYR A 40 -17.43 -3.45 -2.70
CA TYR A 40 -17.63 -4.17 -1.45
C TYR A 40 -18.58 -3.35 -0.54
N PRO A 41 -19.66 -3.95 0.01
CA PRO A 41 -20.60 -3.22 0.86
C PRO A 41 -19.94 -2.55 2.07
N SER A 42 -18.83 -3.12 2.56
CA SER A 42 -18.01 -2.58 3.65
C SER A 42 -17.16 -1.37 3.26
N LEU A 43 -16.86 -1.18 1.96
CA LEU A 43 -15.94 -0.15 1.47
C LEU A 43 -16.62 0.97 0.68
N VAL A 44 -17.69 0.67 -0.06
CA VAL A 44 -18.29 1.61 -1.05
C VAL A 44 -18.63 2.99 -0.47
N ASN A 45 -19.03 3.07 0.80
CA ASN A 45 -19.39 4.33 1.48
C ASN A 45 -18.22 5.02 2.19
N ILE A 46 -17.01 4.43 2.13
CA ILE A 46 -15.81 4.91 2.82
C ILE A 46 -14.58 5.02 1.91
N LEU A 47 -14.68 4.69 0.61
CA LEU A 47 -13.57 4.81 -0.35
C LEU A 47 -12.90 6.19 -0.29
N SER A 48 -13.70 7.26 -0.21
CA SER A 48 -13.21 8.65 -0.12
C SER A 48 -12.86 9.12 1.29
N LYS A 49 -13.07 8.29 2.32
CA LYS A 49 -12.78 8.62 3.74
C LYS A 49 -11.46 8.03 4.22
N GLY A 50 -11.00 6.95 3.60
CA GLY A 50 -9.87 6.17 4.08
C GLY A 50 -10.31 4.74 4.40
N PHE A 51 -9.60 3.75 3.86
CA PHE A 51 -9.80 2.34 4.16
C PHE A 51 -8.50 1.57 4.05
N GLU A 52 -8.47 0.39 4.66
CA GLU A 52 -7.34 -0.54 4.56
C GLU A 52 -7.80 -1.81 3.85
N LEU A 53 -6.90 -2.36 3.05
CA LEU A 53 -6.97 -3.74 2.57
C LEU A 53 -5.84 -4.49 3.30
N PRO A 54 -6.13 -5.11 4.45
CA PRO A 54 -5.10 -5.70 5.28
C PRO A 54 -4.37 -6.79 4.50
N ALA A 55 -3.05 -6.81 4.59
CA ALA A 55 -2.27 -7.89 4.04
C ALA A 55 -2.64 -9.22 4.74
N THR A 56 -2.46 -10.33 4.01
CA THR A 56 -2.56 -11.64 4.64
C THR A 56 -1.44 -11.79 5.66
N SER A 57 -1.68 -12.52 6.75
CA SER A 57 -0.67 -12.77 7.80
C SER A 57 0.59 -13.47 7.28
N MET A 58 0.60 -13.97 6.04
CA MET A 58 1.77 -14.56 5.40
C MET A 58 2.91 -13.57 5.20
N VAL A 59 2.63 -12.27 4.98
CA VAL A 59 3.70 -11.28 4.73
C VAL A 59 4.60 -11.04 5.94
N SER A 60 4.16 -11.44 7.14
CA SER A 60 4.95 -11.37 8.37
C SER A 60 5.88 -12.56 8.56
N ASP A 61 5.71 -13.66 7.82
CA ASP A 61 6.62 -14.81 7.85
C ASP A 61 7.77 -14.60 6.85
N PRO A 62 9.04 -14.60 7.32
CA PRO A 62 10.21 -14.38 6.45
C PRO A 62 10.28 -15.29 5.23
N LYS A 63 9.72 -16.51 5.30
CA LYS A 63 9.70 -17.48 4.19
C LYS A 63 8.90 -16.99 3.00
N PHE A 64 7.85 -16.20 3.23
CA PHE A 64 7.01 -15.62 2.17
C PHE A 64 7.45 -14.20 1.83
N LEU A 65 7.91 -13.43 2.82
CA LEU A 65 8.37 -12.07 2.60
C LEU A 65 9.61 -12.00 1.69
N ALA A 66 10.61 -12.86 1.91
CA ALA A 66 11.86 -12.79 1.13
C ALA A 66 11.63 -12.94 -0.39
N PRO A 67 10.87 -13.95 -0.88
CA PRO A 67 10.51 -14.03 -2.29
C PRO A 67 9.77 -12.79 -2.83
N ILE A 68 8.85 -12.20 -2.05
CA ILE A 68 8.13 -10.98 -2.45
C ILE A 68 9.12 -9.82 -2.64
N LEU A 69 10.04 -9.63 -1.69
CA LEU A 69 11.06 -8.57 -1.74
C LEU A 69 12.07 -8.76 -2.88
N VAL A 70 12.23 -9.97 -3.40
CA VAL A 70 13.08 -10.26 -4.56
C VAL A 70 12.31 -10.07 -5.87
N TYR A 71 11.16 -10.73 -6.02
CA TYR A 71 10.48 -10.91 -7.31
C TYR A 71 9.26 -10.01 -7.54
N GLY A 72 8.71 -9.39 -6.50
CA GLY A 72 7.54 -8.51 -6.63
C GLY A 72 7.81 -7.28 -7.50
N ASP A 73 6.74 -6.66 -8.00
CA ASP A 73 6.84 -5.31 -8.53
C ASP A 73 7.15 -4.31 -7.40
N PHE A 74 7.28 -3.03 -7.78
CA PHE A 74 7.58 -1.97 -6.82
C PHE A 74 6.53 -1.86 -5.70
N TRP A 75 5.24 -1.90 -6.04
CA TRP A 75 4.15 -1.61 -5.11
C TRP A 75 3.90 -2.78 -4.16
N THR A 76 3.59 -3.96 -4.68
CA THR A 76 4.41 -5.16 -4.45
C THR A 76 5.19 -5.22 -3.14
N LYS A 77 6.47 -4.88 -3.29
CA LYS A 77 7.50 -4.89 -2.26
C LYS A 77 7.22 -3.89 -1.15
N LEU A 78 6.84 -2.66 -1.49
CA LEU A 78 6.63 -1.60 -0.51
C LEU A 78 5.47 -1.94 0.45
N HIS A 79 4.36 -2.43 -0.11
CA HIS A 79 3.17 -2.84 0.64
C HIS A 79 3.51 -3.98 1.60
N ALA A 80 4.09 -5.08 1.08
CA ALA A 80 4.48 -6.21 1.90
C ALA A 80 5.49 -5.85 2.99
N TYR A 81 6.49 -5.02 2.67
CA TYR A 81 7.47 -4.55 3.63
C TYR A 81 6.82 -3.73 4.76
N THR A 82 5.92 -2.81 4.43
CA THR A 82 5.23 -1.97 5.41
C THR A 82 4.48 -2.81 6.44
N TYR A 83 3.72 -3.82 6.00
CA TYR A 83 3.03 -4.73 6.91
C TYR A 83 3.97 -5.66 7.68
N ALA A 84 5.07 -6.11 7.07
CA ALA A 84 6.07 -6.91 7.75
C ALA A 84 6.71 -6.18 8.94
N MET A 85 6.80 -4.85 8.87
CA MET A 85 7.25 -3.99 9.96
C MET A 85 6.14 -3.63 10.96
N GLY A 86 4.95 -4.22 10.84
CA GLY A 86 3.80 -3.90 11.71
C GLY A 86 3.12 -2.57 11.37
N GLY A 87 3.43 -2.00 10.21
CA GLY A 87 2.82 -0.78 9.70
C GLY A 87 1.46 -0.97 9.06
N SER A 88 0.96 0.09 8.44
CA SER A 88 -0.32 0.14 7.73
C SER A 88 -0.22 0.81 6.37
N VAL A 89 -1.15 0.45 5.47
CA VAL A 89 -1.34 1.15 4.18
C VAL A 89 -2.79 1.57 4.06
N VAL A 90 -3.04 2.87 4.19
CA VAL A 90 -4.38 3.48 4.13
C VAL A 90 -4.62 4.07 2.74
N TYR A 91 -5.70 3.66 2.10
CA TYR A 91 -6.11 4.12 0.79
C TYR A 91 -7.27 5.10 0.87
N LYS A 92 -7.25 6.14 0.04
CA LYS A 92 -8.34 7.12 -0.10
C LYS A 92 -8.54 7.45 -1.57
N GLN A 93 -9.74 7.20 -2.09
CA GLN A 93 -10.11 7.58 -3.45
C GLN A 93 -10.15 9.10 -3.58
N LEU A 94 -9.53 9.60 -4.65
CA LEU A 94 -9.48 11.01 -5.04
C LEU A 94 -10.59 11.32 -6.04
N PRO A 95 -10.99 12.60 -6.22
CA PRO A 95 -11.98 13.00 -7.21
C PRO A 95 -11.63 12.61 -8.66
N SER A 96 -10.34 12.38 -8.94
CA SER A 96 -9.84 11.89 -10.24
C SER A 96 -10.15 10.41 -10.51
N GLY A 97 -10.64 9.67 -9.51
CA GLY A 97 -10.76 8.20 -9.55
C GLY A 97 -9.47 7.46 -9.22
N ARG A 98 -8.34 8.18 -9.07
CA ARG A 98 -7.09 7.62 -8.54
C ARG A 98 -7.14 7.47 -7.02
N TYR A 99 -6.17 6.78 -6.45
CA TYR A 99 -6.08 6.56 -5.01
C TYR A 99 -4.85 7.25 -4.43
N HIS A 100 -5.05 7.94 -3.32
CA HIS A 100 -3.97 8.32 -2.43
C HIS A 100 -3.71 7.15 -1.47
N ALA A 101 -2.48 6.67 -1.41
CA ALA A 101 -2.06 5.64 -0.47
C ALA A 101 -1.03 6.22 0.51
N ARG A 102 -1.26 6.00 1.80
CA ARG A 102 -0.36 6.37 2.89
C ARG A 102 0.21 5.12 3.52
N CYS A 103 1.51 4.91 3.37
CA CYS A 103 2.27 3.82 3.98
C CYS A 103 3.00 4.35 5.22
N GLU A 104 2.82 3.70 6.38
CA GLU A 104 3.41 4.15 7.64
C GLU A 104 3.86 2.98 8.52
N TRP A 105 5.11 3.01 9.00
CA TRP A 105 5.64 2.14 10.06
C TRP A 105 6.73 2.85 10.87
N HIS A 106 6.95 2.41 12.12
CA HIS A 106 7.92 2.97 13.07
C HIS A 106 8.75 1.87 13.73
#